data_AF-A0AAW8QIA5-F1
#
_entry.id   AF-A0AAW8QIA5-F1
#
_cell.length_a   1.000
_cell.length_b   1.000
_cell.length_c   1.000
_cell.angle_alpha   90.00
_cell.angle_beta   90.00
_cell.angle_gamma   90.00
#
_symmetry.space_group_name_H-M   'P 1'
#
loop_
_entity.id
_entity.type
_entity.pdbx_description
1 polymer ?
#
loop_
_entity_poly.entity_id
_entity_poly.type
_entity_poly.pdbx_seq_one_letter_code
_entity_poly.pdbx_strand_id
1 'polypeptide(L)' 'MADLTAKKVNKLIEEFSQTGKEPQKLIIGYKTYARLMTEDKFAEKVVPSLEDSKERLYKNLKIKLVTEKHYFEIK' A
#
# COMPACT_ATOMS: atom_id res chain seq x y z
N MET A 1 6.00 6.14 17.57
CA MET A 1 5.64 6.52 16.18
C MET A 1 5.34 5.23 15.45
N ALA A 2 4.11 5.01 15.00
CA ALA A 2 3.66 3.69 14.57
C ALA A 2 4.44 3.22 13.33
N ASP A 3 5.34 2.26 13.50
CA ASP A 3 5.96 1.51 12.41
C ASP A 3 4.85 0.87 11.59
N LEU A 4 4.65 1.38 10.37
CA LEU A 4 3.75 0.80 9.39
C LEU A 4 4.54 -0.27 8.63
N THR A 5 4.20 -1.53 8.89
CA THR A 5 4.88 -2.72 8.35
C THR A 5 3.99 -3.38 7.30
N ALA A 6 4.56 -4.22 6.42
CA ALA A 6 3.82 -5.00 5.44
C ALA A 6 2.64 -5.77 6.06
N LYS A 7 2.87 -6.33 7.26
CA LYS A 7 1.84 -7.03 8.05
C LYS A 7 0.67 -6.12 8.44
N LYS A 8 0.93 -4.89 8.90
CA LYS A 8 -0.12 -3.94 9.26
C LYS A 8 -0.93 -3.52 8.04
N VAL A 9 -0.25 -3.25 6.92
CA VAL A 9 -0.92 -2.92 5.66
C VAL A 9 -1.87 -4.05 5.25
N ASN A 10 -1.39 -5.30 5.28
CA ASN A 10 -2.24 -6.46 5.01
C ASN A 10 -3.45 -6.52 5.94
N LYS A 11 -3.24 -6.35 7.24
CA LYS A 11 -4.31 -6.40 8.23
C LYS A 11 -5.36 -5.32 7.99
N LEU A 12 -4.93 -4.10 7.68
CA LEU A 12 -5.84 -2.99 7.37
C LEU A 12 -6.63 -3.25 6.08
N ILE A 13 -6.01 -3.85 5.06
CA ILE A 13 -6.71 -4.24 3.82
C ILE A 13 -7.75 -5.32 4.11
N GLU A 14 -7.41 -6.33 4.91
CA GLU A 14 -8.34 -7.39 5.31
C GLU A 14 -9.50 -6.83 6.14
N GLU A 15 -9.22 -5.97 7.13
CA GLU A 15 -10.26 -5.29 7.91
C GLU A 15 -11.16 -4.42 7.03
N PHE A 16 -10.59 -3.67 6.07
CA PHE A 16 -11.37 -2.86 5.14
C PHE A 16 -12.26 -3.73 4.26
N SER A 17 -11.73 -4.83 3.71
CA SER A 17 -12.50 -5.80 2.94
C SER A 17 -13.61 -6.46 3.77
N GLN A 18 -13.38 -6.70 5.07
CA GLN A 18 -14.39 -7.23 5.99
C GLN A 18 -15.54 -6.24 6.26
N THR A 19 -15.33 -4.93 6.08
CA THR A 19 -16.43 -3.94 6.16
C THR A 19 -17.38 -3.99 4.97
N GLY A 20 -17.16 -4.90 4.00
CA GLY A 20 -17.95 -5.00 2.78
C GLY A 20 -17.62 -3.95 1.72
N LYS A 21 -16.59 -3.13 1.97
CA LYS A 21 -16.03 -2.20 0.98
C LYS A 21 -14.81 -2.82 0.35
N GLU A 22 -14.81 -2.90 -0.97
CA GLU A 22 -13.62 -3.33 -1.70
C GLU A 22 -12.59 -2.21 -1.69
N PRO A 23 -11.39 -2.44 -1.14
CA PRO A 23 -10.31 -1.49 -1.32
C PRO A 23 -9.99 -1.41 -2.81
N GLN A 24 -9.84 -0.20 -3.34
CA GLN A 24 -9.45 0.07 -4.73
C GLN A 24 -8.02 0.60 -4.81
N LYS A 25 -7.60 1.38 -3.81
CA LYS A 25 -6.29 2.03 -3.80
C LYS A 25 -5.72 2.21 -2.39
N LEU A 26 -4.40 2.17 -2.33
CA LEU A 26 -3.60 2.43 -1.14
C LEU A 26 -2.91 3.78 -1.30
N ILE A 27 -3.26 4.73 -0.46
CA ILE A 27 -2.63 6.05 -0.43
C ILE A 27 -1.53 5.99 0.61
N ILE A 28 -0.27 6.15 0.19
CA ILE A 28 0.89 5.98 1.06
C ILE A 28 1.80 7.20 0.96
N GLY A 29 2.26 7.71 2.10
CA GLY A 29 3.24 8.77 2.16
C GLY A 29 4.60 8.30 1.64
N TYR A 30 5.35 9.17 0.96
CA TYR A 30 6.60 8.79 0.28
C TYR A 30 7.64 8.13 1.20
N LYS A 31 7.80 8.58 2.46
CA LYS A 31 8.73 7.94 3.41
C LYS A 31 8.20 6.58 3.87
N THR A 32 6.91 6.49 4.17
CA THR A 32 6.26 5.23 4.53
C THR A 32 6.43 4.21 3.42
N TYR A 33 6.20 4.61 2.17
CA TYR A 33 6.34 3.74 1.02
C TYR A 33 7.78 3.26 0.83
N ALA A 34 8.77 4.16 0.91
CA ALA A 34 10.17 3.77 0.84
C ALA A 34 10.52 2.74 1.93
N ARG A 35 9.99 2.91 3.15
CA ARG A 35 10.18 1.96 4.25
C ARG A 35 9.46 0.63 4.03
N LEU A 36 8.27 0.63 3.45
CA LEU A 36 7.60 -0.61 3.07
C LEU A 36 8.36 -1.32 1.95
N MET A 37 8.91 -0.58 0.98
CA MET A 37 9.75 -1.13 -0.08
C MET A 37 11.05 -1.75 0.43
N THR A 38 11.55 -1.34 1.61
CA THR A 38 12.68 -2.03 2.25
C THR A 38 12.31 -3.36 2.90
N GLU A 39 11.01 -3.67 3.05
CA GLU A 39 10.56 -4.99 3.49
C GLU A 39 10.31 -5.89 2.28
N ASP A 40 11.06 -6.98 2.16
CA ASP A 40 10.91 -7.99 1.10
C ASP A 40 9.45 -8.41 0.92
N LYS A 41 8.74 -8.71 2.01
CA LYS A 41 7.35 -9.17 1.96
C LYS A 41 6.37 -8.19 1.32
N PHE A 42 6.67 -6.90 1.38
CA PHE A 42 5.87 -5.89 0.70
C PHE A 42 6.35 -5.71 -0.72
N ALA A 43 7.66 -5.51 -0.93
CA ALA A 43 8.26 -5.32 -2.24
C ALA A 43 7.94 -6.47 -3.20
N GLU A 44 8.02 -7.72 -2.76
CA GLU A 44 7.67 -8.92 -3.54
C GLU A 44 6.20 -8.95 -3.98
N LYS A 45 5.31 -8.34 -3.20
CA LYS A 45 3.87 -8.27 -3.51
C LYS A 45 3.49 -7.03 -4.30
N VAL A 46 4.41 -6.08 -4.44
CA VAL A 46 4.22 -4.93 -5.29
C VAL A 46 4.61 -5.29 -6.70
N VAL A 47 3.62 -5.33 -7.58
CA VAL A 47 3.79 -5.61 -9.00
C VAL A 47 3.59 -4.32 -9.80
N PRO A 48 4.31 -4.11 -10.91
CA PRO A 48 3.99 -3.04 -11.84
C PRO A 48 2.59 -3.25 -12.42
N SER A 49 1.88 -2.16 -12.69
CA SER A 49 0.59 -2.24 -13.37
C SER A 49 0.80 -2.66 -14.83
N LEU A 50 -0.11 -3.48 -15.36
CA LEU A 50 -0.06 -3.93 -16.76
C LEU A 50 -0.25 -2.75 -17.73
N GLU A 51 -1.04 -1.75 -17.33
CA GLU A 51 -1.36 -0.58 -18.15
C GLU A 51 -0.27 0.49 -18.09
N ASP A 52 0.39 0.65 -16.95
CA ASP A 52 1.37 1.71 -16.73
C ASP A 52 2.52 1.21 -15.85
N SER A 53 3.72 1.12 -16.44
CA SER A 53 4.93 0.64 -15.73
C SER A 53 5.36 1.55 -14.58
N LYS A 54 4.83 2.77 -14.47
CA LYS A 54 5.08 3.66 -13.32
C LYS A 54 4.06 3.47 -12.21
N GLU A 55 2.87 2.95 -12.53
CA GLU A 55 1.89 2.57 -11.52
C GLU A 55 2.29 1.24 -10.88
N ARG A 56 2.15 1.17 -9.56
CA ARG A 56 2.43 -0.04 -8.79
C ARG A 56 1.17 -0.51 -8.11
N LEU A 57 0.95 -1.81 -8.14
CA LEU A 57 -0.18 -2.49 -7.56
C LEU A 57 0.30 -3.34 -6.39
N TYR A 58 -0.38 -3.27 -5.26
CA TYR A 58 -0.18 -4.18 -4.14
C TYR A 58 -1.46 -4.98 -3.94
N LYS A 59 -1.41 -6.31 -4.11
CA LYS A 59 -2.60 -7.18 -4.02
C LYS A 59 -3.79 -6.65 -4.85
N ASN A 60 -3.55 -6.26 -6.12
CA ASN A 60 -4.56 -5.68 -7.00
C ASN A 60 -5.06 -4.27 -6.62
N LEU A 61 -4.42 -3.60 -5.67
CA LEU A 61 -4.75 -2.22 -5.24
C LEU A 61 -3.75 -1.23 -5.80
N LYS A 62 -4.22 -0.13 -6.40
CA LYS A 62 -3.34 0.93 -6.90
C LYS A 62 -2.64 1.65 -5.77
N ILE A 63 -1.31 1.72 -5.80
CA ILE A 63 -0.53 2.47 -4.82
C ILE A 63 -0.40 3.92 -5.30
N LYS A 64 -0.93 4.85 -4.51
CA LYS A 64 -0.83 6.29 -4.75
C LYS A 64 0.09 6.92 -3.73
N LEU A 65 1.18 7.52 -4.21
CA LEU A 65 2.11 8.26 -3.36
C LEU A 65 1.60 9.68 -3.08
N VAL A 66 1.69 10.11 -1.83
CA VAL A 66 1.38 11.49 -1.43
C VAL A 66 2.61 12.21 -0.90
N THR A 67 2.58 13.54 -0.94
CA THR A 67 3.63 14.44 -0.43
C THR A 67 3.80 14.35 1.08
N GLU A 68 2.83 13.77 1.78
CA GLU A 68 2.90 13.56 3.22
C GLU A 68 3.99 12.54 3.58
N LYS A 69 4.77 12.83 4.64
CA LYS A 69 5.91 11.98 5.04
C LYS A 69 5.43 10.60 5.48
N HIS A 70 4.58 10.58 6.51
CA HIS A 70 4.06 9.37 7.12
C HIS A 70 2.54 9.36 6.97
N TYR A 71 2.06 8.75 5.89
CA TYR A 71 0.64 8.64 5.61
C TYR A 71 0.30 7.26 5.10
N PHE A 72 -0.88 6.78 5.46
CA PHE A 72 -1.44 5.53 4.97
C PHE A 72 -2.96 5.59 5.06
N GLU A 73 -3.62 5.42 3.93
CA GLU A 73 -5.08 5.36 3.83
C GLU A 73 -5.49 4.34 2.78
N ILE A 74 -6.61 3.66 3.04
CA ILE A 74 -7.22 2.69 2.12
C ILE A 74 -8.52 3.32 1.62
N LYS A 75 -8.71 3.32 0.30
CA LYS A 75 -9.93 3.79 -0.36
C LYS A 75 -10.47 2.78 -1.33
#